data_AF-L7F3I9-F1
#
_entry.id   AF-L7F3I9-F1
#
_cell.length_a   1.000
_cell.length_b   1.000
_cell.length_c   1.000
_cell.angle_alpha   90.00
_cell.angle_beta   90.00
_cell.angle_gamma   90.00
#
_symmetry.space_group_name_H-M   'P 1'
#
loop_
_entity.id
_entity.type
_entity.pdbx_description
1 polymer ?
#
loop_
_entity_poly.entity_id
_entity_poly.type
_entity_poly.pdbx_seq_one_letter_code
_entity_poly.pdbx_strand_id
1 'polypeptide(L)'
;MTSLTEAAPHIRSLVAMKEHADDGWSIAASIGAEPSMYFPEQDGKAVPEEGAWIIVVEEPMTELRSRFRVPELSMWRARPHQLNSGAITVGHGKQAAKVYPKQAVIATPRGDLHLWPHEYVVADRPMELASDPEATLNSLGGEPVLDEEELFYLMSRGIQRHEAVMLLFDKVTSLDFVYVTFPKEVTDVLAGAGQSLRRRMALKPRA
;
A
#
# COMPACT_ATOMS: atom_id res chain seq x y z
N MET A 1 37.83 36.50 14.17
CA MET A 1 38.16 35.20 13.54
C MET A 1 37.52 34.13 14.41
N THR A 2 36.27 33.79 14.11
CA THR A 2 35.46 32.90 14.94
C THR A 2 35.21 31.63 14.14
N SER A 3 35.67 30.51 14.69
CA SER A 3 35.64 29.18 14.08
C SER A 3 34.20 28.69 13.91
N LEU A 4 33.85 28.30 12.68
CA LEU A 4 32.65 27.54 12.34
C LEU A 4 33.02 26.06 12.38
N THR A 5 32.66 25.34 13.43
CA THR A 5 32.68 23.87 13.42
C THR A 5 31.79 23.31 14.53
N GLU A 6 30.48 23.36 14.31
CA GLU A 6 29.54 22.51 15.02
C GLU A 6 28.27 22.35 14.18
N ALA A 7 28.28 21.35 13.30
CA ALA A 7 27.09 20.90 12.58
C ALA A 7 26.95 19.37 12.75
N ALA A 8 26.12 19.04 13.73
CA ALA A 8 25.16 17.93 13.79
C ALA A 8 25.60 16.47 13.52
N PRO A 9 25.55 15.57 14.53
CA PRO A 9 25.62 14.11 14.36
C PRO A 9 24.37 13.48 13.69
N HIS A 10 23.33 14.26 13.36
CA HIS A 10 22.08 13.73 12.80
C HIS A 10 22.12 13.35 11.32
N ILE A 11 23.07 13.86 10.54
CA ILE A 11 23.14 13.57 9.09
C ILE A 11 23.79 12.20 8.80
N ARG A 12 24.64 11.68 9.71
CA ARG A 12 25.26 10.35 9.55
C ARG A 12 24.27 9.18 9.72
N SER A 13 23.18 9.38 10.46
CA SER A 13 22.13 8.38 10.68
C SER A 13 21.34 8.06 9.39
N LEU A 14 21.00 9.10 8.62
CA LEU A 14 20.24 8.96 7.37
C LEU A 14 21.06 8.36 6.22
N VAL A 15 22.38 8.57 6.21
CA VAL A 15 23.28 7.97 5.21
C VAL A 15 23.51 6.48 5.50
N ALA A 16 23.57 6.07 6.78
CA ALA A 16 23.72 4.67 7.16
C ALA A 16 22.49 3.79 6.87
N MET A 17 21.28 4.37 6.79
CA MET A 17 20.07 3.62 6.43
C MET A 17 19.97 3.30 4.93
N LYS A 18 20.69 4.03 4.07
CA LYS A 18 20.61 3.85 2.61
C LYS A 18 21.53 2.73 2.09
N GLU A 19 22.63 2.45 2.79
CA GLU A 19 23.58 1.39 2.41
C GLU A 19 23.13 -0.02 2.85
N HIS A 20 22.20 -0.16 3.82
CA HIS A 20 21.73 -1.47 4.30
C HIS A 20 20.54 -2.05 3.53
N ALA A 21 19.86 -1.27 2.67
CA ALA A 21 18.67 -1.74 1.95
C ALA A 21 19.01 -2.75 0.84
N ASP A 22 20.17 -2.63 0.19
CA ASP A 22 20.60 -3.54 -0.88
C ASP A 22 21.12 -4.90 -0.36
N ASP A 23 21.70 -4.92 0.84
CA ASP A 23 22.21 -6.14 1.46
C ASP A 23 21.07 -7.09 1.84
N GLY A 24 19.97 -6.57 2.39
CA GLY A 24 18.83 -7.38 2.83
C GLY A 24 18.13 -8.13 1.68
N TRP A 25 17.96 -7.46 0.54
CA TRP A 25 17.33 -8.03 -0.65
C TRP A 25 18.17 -9.17 -1.23
N SER A 26 19.47 -8.92 -1.43
CA SER A 26 20.40 -9.88 -2.02
C SER A 26 20.56 -11.11 -1.13
N ILE A 27 20.63 -10.92 0.19
CA ILE A 27 20.70 -12.01 1.16
C ILE A 27 19.39 -12.81 1.15
N ALA A 28 18.22 -12.16 1.19
CA ALA A 28 16.92 -12.83 1.14
C ALA A 28 16.76 -13.66 -0.14
N ALA A 29 17.17 -13.13 -1.30
CA ALA A 29 17.19 -13.87 -2.55
C ALA A 29 18.12 -15.09 -2.51
N SER A 30 19.32 -14.93 -1.93
CA SER A 30 20.33 -15.99 -1.88
C SER A 30 19.93 -17.20 -1.03
N ILE A 31 19.04 -17.00 -0.06
CA ILE A 31 18.52 -18.06 0.83
C ILE A 31 17.19 -18.64 0.35
N GLY A 32 16.77 -18.29 -0.87
CA GLY A 32 15.54 -18.80 -1.49
C GLY A 32 14.25 -18.15 -1.01
N ALA A 33 14.33 -17.09 -0.19
CA ALA A 33 13.15 -16.28 0.12
C ALA A 33 12.79 -15.39 -1.08
N GLU A 34 11.51 -15.11 -1.27
CA GLU A 34 11.05 -14.20 -2.32
C GLU A 34 11.14 -12.74 -1.81
N PRO A 35 12.08 -11.92 -2.30
CA PRO A 35 12.33 -10.60 -1.70
C PRO A 35 11.16 -9.64 -1.85
N SER A 36 10.38 -9.77 -2.93
CA SER A 36 9.17 -8.97 -3.15
C SER A 36 8.09 -9.20 -2.08
N MET A 37 8.23 -10.20 -1.20
CA MET A 37 7.38 -10.35 -0.03
C MET A 37 7.68 -9.34 1.08
N TYR A 38 8.87 -8.75 1.13
CA TYR A 38 9.36 -7.97 2.27
C TYR A 38 9.93 -6.60 1.90
N PHE A 39 10.42 -6.43 0.67
CA PHE A 39 11.15 -5.25 0.21
C PHE A 39 10.37 -4.54 -0.92
N PRO A 40 9.36 -3.70 -0.60
CA PRO A 40 8.52 -3.07 -1.62
C PRO A 40 9.27 -2.04 -2.48
N GLU A 41 10.38 -1.49 -1.98
CA GLU A 41 11.15 -0.41 -2.63
C GLU A 41 11.78 -0.85 -3.96
N GLN A 42 12.20 -2.11 -4.05
CA GLN A 42 12.89 -2.65 -5.21
C GLN A 42 11.95 -2.85 -6.41
N ASP A 43 10.65 -2.97 -6.15
CA ASP A 43 9.61 -3.15 -7.16
C ASP A 43 8.78 -1.86 -7.38
N GLY A 44 9.21 -0.71 -6.84
CA GLY A 44 8.46 0.54 -6.91
C GLY A 44 7.12 0.51 -6.15
N LYS A 45 6.95 -0.43 -5.23
CA LYS A 45 5.72 -0.63 -4.44
C LYS A 45 5.76 0.07 -3.09
N ALA A 46 6.80 0.87 -2.81
CA ALA A 46 6.91 1.55 -1.52
C ALA A 46 5.81 2.59 -1.37
N VAL A 47 5.03 2.47 -0.30
CA VAL A 47 4.05 3.49 0.10
C VAL A 47 4.82 4.67 0.74
N PRO A 48 4.67 5.91 0.26
CA PRO A 48 5.34 7.08 0.82
C PRO A 48 4.67 7.53 2.14
N GLU A 49 5.31 8.44 2.89
CA GLU A 49 4.86 8.85 4.24
C GLU A 49 3.46 9.48 4.25
N GLU A 50 3.15 10.26 3.21
CA GLU A 50 1.82 10.83 2.95
C GLU A 50 0.76 9.79 2.57
N GLY A 51 1.17 8.54 2.33
CA GLY A 51 0.34 7.44 1.87
C GLY A 51 0.25 7.34 0.35
N ALA A 52 -0.29 6.23 -0.14
CA ALA A 52 -0.55 6.00 -1.56
C ALA A 52 -1.87 5.27 -1.76
N TRP A 53 -2.43 5.41 -2.96
CA TRP A 53 -3.46 4.49 -3.42
C TRP A 53 -2.82 3.17 -3.83
N ILE A 54 -3.39 2.08 -3.35
CA ILE A 54 -2.93 0.72 -3.66
C ILE A 54 -4.07 -0.09 -4.22
N ILE A 55 -3.76 -1.06 -5.07
CA ILE A 55 -4.69 -2.09 -5.53
C ILE A 55 -4.32 -3.39 -4.81
N VAL A 56 -5.30 -4.00 -4.15
CA VAL A 56 -5.13 -5.27 -3.45
C VAL A 56 -5.14 -6.39 -4.47
N VAL A 57 -4.02 -7.09 -4.66
CA VAL A 57 -3.89 -8.17 -5.67
C VAL A 57 -3.98 -9.58 -5.07
N GLU A 58 -3.96 -9.68 -3.74
CA GLU A 58 -4.18 -10.92 -3.00
C GLU A 58 -4.94 -10.60 -1.72
N GLU A 59 -5.94 -11.42 -1.39
CA GLU A 59 -6.70 -11.23 -0.15
C GLU A 59 -5.79 -11.44 1.08
N PRO A 60 -5.66 -10.44 1.98
CA PRO A 60 -4.78 -10.53 3.13
C PRO A 60 -5.20 -11.65 4.08
N MET A 61 -4.24 -12.52 4.41
CA MET A 61 -4.45 -13.65 5.33
C MET A 61 -4.20 -13.26 6.79
N THR A 62 -5.02 -12.36 7.33
CA THR A 62 -4.93 -11.95 8.74
C THR A 62 -6.10 -12.51 9.56
N GLU A 63 -6.00 -12.45 10.89
CA GLU A 63 -7.11 -12.82 11.79
C GLU A 63 -8.39 -12.00 11.52
N LEU A 64 -8.22 -10.77 11.05
CA LEU A 64 -9.31 -9.86 10.69
C LEU A 64 -10.08 -10.30 9.44
N ARG A 65 -9.52 -11.18 8.60
CA ARG A 65 -10.19 -11.74 7.41
C ARG A 65 -11.52 -12.42 7.74
N SER A 66 -11.62 -13.00 8.93
CA SER A 66 -12.87 -13.61 9.42
C SER A 66 -14.00 -12.59 9.66
N ARG A 67 -13.65 -11.30 9.80
CA ARG A 67 -14.56 -10.21 10.18
C ARG A 67 -14.86 -9.24 9.04
N PHE A 68 -13.91 -9.05 8.13
CA PHE A 68 -14.06 -8.23 6.94
C PHE A 68 -13.17 -8.80 5.83
N ARG A 69 -13.77 -9.05 4.67
CA ARG A 69 -13.04 -9.49 3.48
C ARG A 69 -12.72 -8.28 2.62
N VAL A 70 -11.44 -8.09 2.36
CA VAL A 70 -10.99 -7.07 1.40
C VAL A 70 -11.18 -7.65 0.00
N PRO A 71 -11.99 -7.01 -0.87
CA PRO A 71 -12.21 -7.54 -2.21
C PRO A 71 -10.90 -7.57 -3.01
N GLU A 72 -10.66 -8.64 -3.76
CA GLU A 72 -9.55 -8.67 -4.70
C GLU A 72 -9.73 -7.57 -5.75
N LEU A 73 -8.61 -6.98 -6.18
CA LEU A 73 -8.50 -5.88 -7.13
C LEU A 73 -9.25 -4.61 -6.72
N SER A 74 -9.59 -4.47 -5.45
CA SER A 74 -10.10 -3.20 -4.92
C SER A 74 -8.97 -2.21 -4.64
N MET A 75 -9.28 -0.92 -4.79
CA MET A 75 -8.33 0.17 -4.61
C MET A 75 -8.58 0.89 -3.29
N TRP A 76 -7.53 1.05 -2.47
CA TRP A 76 -7.59 1.58 -1.11
C TRP A 76 -6.54 2.66 -0.91
N ARG A 77 -6.82 3.64 -0.05
CA ARG A 77 -5.77 4.51 0.47
C ARG A 77 -5.02 3.76 1.57
N ALA A 78 -3.71 3.69 1.44
CA ALA A 78 -2.84 3.03 2.40
C ALA A 78 -1.81 3.99 2.98
N ARG A 79 -1.49 3.77 4.25
CA ARG A 79 -0.40 4.41 4.98
C ARG A 79 0.79 3.45 5.10
N PRO A 80 2.04 3.94 5.11
CA PRO A 80 3.18 3.07 5.34
C PRO A 80 3.22 2.66 6.81
N HIS A 81 3.61 1.41 7.05
CA HIS A 81 3.88 0.90 8.38
C HIS A 81 5.23 0.21 8.43
N GLN A 82 6.06 0.65 9.36
CA GLN A 82 7.30 -0.01 9.72
C GLN A 82 7.09 -0.72 11.06
N LEU A 83 7.47 -1.99 11.13
CA LEU A 83 7.39 -2.75 12.37
C LEU A 83 8.36 -2.16 13.40
N ASN A 84 7.80 -1.60 14.48
CA ASN A 84 8.54 -0.83 15.51
C ASN A 84 9.73 -1.55 16.17
N SER A 85 9.79 -2.89 16.14
CA SER A 85 10.84 -3.66 16.83
C SER A 85 11.23 -4.99 16.17
N GLY A 86 10.57 -5.39 15.08
CA GLY A 86 10.58 -6.79 14.63
C GLY A 86 11.38 -7.00 13.36
N ALA A 87 12.70 -7.06 13.46
CA ALA A 87 13.47 -7.75 12.42
C ALA A 87 12.99 -9.22 12.39
N ILE A 88 12.38 -9.65 11.30
CA ILE A 88 12.10 -11.07 11.10
C ILE A 88 13.39 -11.75 10.65
N THR A 89 13.62 -12.95 11.14
CA THR A 89 14.75 -13.76 10.68
C THR A 89 14.26 -14.66 9.55
N VAL A 90 14.78 -14.47 8.35
CA VAL A 90 14.45 -15.26 7.16
C VAL A 90 15.59 -16.24 6.88
N GLY A 91 15.27 -17.49 6.55
CA GLY A 91 16.24 -18.57 6.31
C GLY A 91 16.49 -19.47 7.53
N HIS A 92 17.41 -20.42 7.39
CA HIS A 92 17.73 -21.40 8.42
C HIS A 92 19.23 -21.45 8.75
N GLY A 93 19.55 -21.65 10.04
CA GLY A 93 20.91 -21.88 10.50
C GLY A 93 21.83 -20.65 10.36
N LYS A 94 23.05 -20.87 9.85
CA LYS A 94 24.10 -19.83 9.76
C LYS A 94 23.86 -18.79 8.65
N GLN A 95 22.87 -19.02 7.78
CA GLN A 95 22.54 -18.14 6.66
C GLN A 95 21.28 -17.30 6.94
N ALA A 96 20.86 -17.20 8.20
CA ALA A 96 19.65 -16.47 8.54
C ALA A 96 19.87 -14.95 8.46
N ALA A 97 18.98 -14.26 7.74
CA ALA A 97 19.05 -12.82 7.49
C ALA A 97 18.02 -12.08 8.34
N LYS A 98 18.41 -10.95 8.95
CA LYS A 98 17.47 -10.05 9.59
C LYS A 98 16.84 -9.14 8.54
N VAL A 99 15.53 -9.22 8.38
CA VAL A 99 14.74 -8.41 7.46
C VAL A 99 13.80 -7.53 8.25
N TYR A 100 13.69 -6.26 7.88
CA TYR A 100 12.76 -5.31 8.47
C TYR A 100 11.61 -5.10 7.49
N PRO A 101 10.49 -5.83 7.64
CA PRO A 101 9.45 -5.77 6.64
C PRO A 101 8.75 -4.42 6.69
N LYS A 102 8.46 -3.90 5.49
CA LYS A 102 7.58 -2.74 5.31
C LYS A 102 6.20 -3.26 4.92
N GLN A 103 5.18 -2.77 5.59
CA GLN A 103 3.78 -3.10 5.30
C GLN A 103 3.03 -1.84 4.88
N ALA A 104 1.96 -2.04 4.11
CA ALA A 104 0.95 -1.03 3.91
C ALA A 104 -0.17 -1.25 4.93
N VAL A 105 -0.82 -0.19 5.39
CA VAL A 105 -1.97 -0.27 6.30
C VAL A 105 -3.15 0.40 5.65
N ILE A 106 -4.27 -0.32 5.55
CA ILE A 106 -5.55 0.21 5.12
C ILE A 106 -6.51 0.24 6.31
N ALA A 107 -7.33 1.26 6.40
CA ALA A 107 -8.40 1.32 7.37
C ALA A 107 -9.60 0.50 6.87
N THR A 108 -10.20 -0.28 7.76
CA THR A 108 -11.43 -1.03 7.48
C THR A 108 -12.48 -0.73 8.55
N PRO A 109 -13.77 -1.08 8.36
CA PRO A 109 -14.80 -0.85 9.36
C PRO A 109 -14.58 -1.66 10.65
N ARG A 110 -13.62 -2.61 10.63
CA ARG A 110 -13.25 -3.48 11.75
C ARG A 110 -11.87 -3.15 12.34
N GLY A 111 -11.25 -2.06 11.88
CA GLY A 111 -9.92 -1.61 12.30
C GLY A 111 -8.89 -1.66 11.18
N ASP A 112 -7.65 -1.31 11.53
CA ASP A 112 -6.53 -1.28 10.59
C ASP A 112 -6.11 -2.68 10.17
N LEU A 113 -5.87 -2.85 8.88
CA LEU A 113 -5.43 -4.09 8.27
C LEU A 113 -4.06 -3.89 7.63
N HIS A 114 -3.12 -4.76 7.97
CA HIS A 114 -1.75 -4.74 7.47
C HIS A 114 -1.63 -5.63 6.25
N LEU A 115 -1.10 -5.05 5.18
CA LEU A 115 -0.85 -5.69 3.90
C LEU A 115 0.65 -5.86 3.67
N TRP A 116 1.05 -7.06 3.29
CA TRP A 116 2.40 -7.36 2.84
C TRP A 116 2.64 -6.83 1.42
N PRO A 117 3.88 -6.47 1.06
CA PRO A 117 4.26 -6.01 -0.29
C PRO A 117 3.79 -6.86 -1.47
N HIS A 118 3.58 -8.16 -1.26
CA HIS A 118 3.09 -9.07 -2.29
C HIS A 118 1.56 -9.07 -2.43
N GLU A 119 0.83 -8.53 -1.44
CA GLU A 119 -0.64 -8.48 -1.41
C GLU A 119 -1.18 -7.24 -2.14
N TYR A 120 -0.30 -6.30 -2.51
CA TYR A 120 -0.70 -5.07 -3.20
C TYR A 120 0.27 -4.62 -4.30
N VAL A 121 -0.21 -3.67 -5.09
CA VAL A 121 0.57 -2.81 -5.98
C VAL A 121 0.18 -1.36 -5.72
N VAL A 122 1.13 -0.44 -5.86
CA VAL A 122 0.82 1.01 -5.83
C VAL A 122 0.15 1.39 -7.14
N ALA A 123 -0.94 2.14 -7.08
CA ALA A 123 -1.64 2.61 -8.26
C ALA A 123 -0.91 3.83 -8.85
N ASP A 124 -0.44 3.72 -10.09
CA ASP A 124 0.24 4.83 -10.78
C ASP A 124 -0.73 5.98 -11.10
N ARG A 125 -1.98 5.64 -11.43
CA ARG A 125 -3.02 6.58 -11.88
C ARG A 125 -4.35 6.30 -11.18
N PRO A 126 -4.42 6.47 -9.86
CA PRO A 126 -5.61 6.12 -9.08
C PRO A 126 -6.83 6.93 -9.51
N MET A 127 -6.65 8.18 -9.94
CA MET A 127 -7.74 9.03 -10.42
C MET A 127 -8.40 8.51 -11.70
N GLU A 128 -7.60 8.07 -12.67
CA GLU A 128 -8.12 7.50 -13.92
C GLU A 128 -8.91 6.22 -13.64
N LEU A 129 -8.41 5.39 -12.72
CA LEU A 129 -9.10 4.17 -12.30
C LEU A 129 -10.39 4.47 -11.51
N ALA A 130 -10.35 5.43 -10.58
CA ALA A 130 -11.52 5.79 -9.78
C ALA A 130 -12.62 6.45 -10.60
N SER A 131 -12.26 7.17 -11.67
CA SER A 131 -13.19 7.87 -12.56
C SER A 131 -13.84 6.94 -13.61
N ASP A 132 -13.51 5.65 -13.61
CA ASP A 132 -14.15 4.68 -14.49
C ASP A 132 -15.67 4.66 -14.23
N PRO A 133 -16.52 4.78 -15.27
CA PRO A 133 -17.98 4.80 -15.10
C PRO A 133 -18.56 3.57 -14.41
N GLU A 134 -17.86 2.45 -14.45
CA GLU A 134 -18.28 1.19 -13.83
C GLU A 134 -17.62 0.97 -12.46
N ALA A 135 -16.68 1.83 -12.05
CA ALA A 135 -16.11 1.80 -10.71
C ALA A 135 -17.16 2.22 -9.66
N THR A 136 -17.16 1.52 -8.54
CA THR A 136 -18.03 1.81 -7.40
C THR A 136 -17.20 2.34 -6.24
N LEU A 137 -17.52 3.54 -5.78
CA LEU A 137 -16.97 4.11 -4.55
C LEU A 137 -17.78 3.62 -3.34
N ASN A 138 -17.12 2.91 -2.45
CA ASN A 138 -17.71 2.37 -1.23
C ASN A 138 -17.27 3.19 -0.02
N SER A 139 -18.21 3.53 0.86
CA SER A 139 -17.91 4.16 2.14
C SER A 139 -17.76 3.10 3.25
N LEU A 140 -16.77 3.30 4.12
CA LEU A 140 -16.46 2.46 5.28
C LEU A 140 -17.13 2.96 6.58
N GLY A 141 -17.98 3.98 6.45
CA GLY A 141 -18.46 4.78 7.58
C GLY A 141 -17.51 5.94 7.89
N GLY A 142 -18.08 7.09 8.25
CA GLY A 142 -17.35 8.37 8.32
C GLY A 142 -17.53 9.20 7.04
N GLU A 143 -17.21 10.49 7.12
CA GLU A 143 -17.15 11.37 5.94
C GLU A 143 -15.68 11.57 5.54
N PRO A 144 -15.34 11.44 4.24
CA PRO A 144 -14.00 11.77 3.77
C PRO A 144 -13.68 13.22 4.15
N VAL A 145 -12.51 13.44 4.75
CA VAL A 145 -12.09 14.78 5.15
C VAL A 145 -11.61 15.51 3.91
N LEU A 146 -12.52 16.28 3.33
CA LEU A 146 -12.31 17.16 2.20
C LEU A 146 -12.20 18.60 2.69
N ASP A 147 -11.54 19.44 1.89
CA ASP A 147 -11.64 20.89 2.07
C ASP A 147 -13.11 21.30 1.87
N GLU A 148 -13.75 21.79 2.93
CA GLU A 148 -15.18 22.14 2.93
C GLU A 148 -15.47 23.28 1.96
N GLU A 149 -14.53 24.22 1.76
CA GLU A 149 -14.69 25.35 0.85
C GLU A 149 -14.69 24.89 -0.61
N GLU A 150 -13.76 24.01 -0.98
CA GLU A 150 -13.70 23.44 -2.33
C GLU A 150 -14.90 22.54 -2.64
N LEU A 151 -15.30 21.69 -1.69
CA LEU A 151 -16.48 20.84 -1.84
C LEU A 151 -17.75 21.68 -1.99
N PHE A 152 -17.92 22.70 -1.12
CA PHE A 152 -19.04 23.63 -1.21
C PHE A 152 -19.04 24.38 -2.54
N TYR A 153 -17.88 24.84 -3.02
CA TYR A 153 -17.75 25.52 -4.30
C TYR A 153 -18.25 24.64 -5.45
N LEU A 154 -17.81 23.39 -5.55
CA LEU A 154 -18.25 22.47 -6.61
C LEU A 154 -19.76 22.21 -6.54
N MET A 155 -20.30 21.96 -5.34
CA MET A 155 -21.73 21.75 -5.14
C MET A 155 -22.56 22.99 -5.50
N SER A 156 -22.06 24.19 -5.21
CA SER A 156 -22.73 25.46 -5.58
C SER A 156 -22.85 25.67 -7.10
N ARG A 157 -22.01 24.99 -7.88
CA ARG A 157 -22.03 24.98 -9.36
C ARG A 157 -22.98 23.92 -9.94
N GLY A 158 -23.72 23.21 -9.08
CA GLY A 158 -24.68 22.18 -9.48
C GLY A 158 -24.05 20.79 -9.71
N ILE A 159 -22.78 20.61 -9.36
CA ILE A 159 -22.11 19.30 -9.42
C ILE A 159 -22.63 18.47 -8.25
N GLN A 160 -23.01 17.22 -8.50
CA GLN A 160 -23.52 16.37 -7.42
C GLN A 160 -22.42 16.07 -6.41
N ARG A 161 -22.77 15.91 -5.11
CA ARG A 161 -21.78 15.66 -4.06
C ARG A 161 -20.87 14.47 -4.38
N HIS A 162 -21.42 13.40 -4.97
CA HIS A 162 -20.63 12.24 -5.40
C HIS A 162 -19.57 12.62 -6.46
N GLU A 163 -19.96 13.33 -7.51
CA GLU A 163 -19.05 13.81 -8.55
C GLU A 163 -18.01 14.79 -7.99
N ALA A 164 -18.40 15.67 -7.08
CA ALA A 164 -17.50 16.60 -6.42
C ALA A 164 -16.45 15.88 -5.57
N VAL A 165 -16.83 14.85 -4.82
CA VAL A 165 -15.90 14.00 -4.06
C VAL A 165 -14.90 13.30 -5.01
N MET A 166 -15.36 12.83 -6.17
CA MET A 166 -14.49 12.22 -7.18
C MET A 166 -13.52 13.23 -7.80
N LEU A 167 -13.96 14.47 -8.03
CA LEU A 167 -13.09 15.54 -8.54
C LEU A 167 -12.03 15.99 -7.53
N LEU A 168 -12.33 15.89 -6.23
CA LEU A 168 -11.41 16.25 -5.15
C LEU A 168 -10.63 15.05 -4.61
N PHE A 169 -10.70 13.90 -5.27
CA PHE A 169 -10.20 12.63 -4.75
C PHE A 169 -8.67 12.62 -4.50
N ASP A 170 -7.91 13.48 -5.18
CA ASP A 170 -6.47 13.70 -4.96
C ASP A 170 -6.15 14.63 -3.77
N LYS A 171 -7.10 15.47 -3.37
CA LYS A 171 -6.99 16.45 -2.27
C LYS A 171 -7.56 15.98 -0.94
N VAL A 172 -8.16 14.80 -0.90
CA VAL A 172 -8.76 14.29 0.33
C VAL A 172 -7.66 14.01 1.36
N THR A 173 -7.76 14.66 2.51
CA THR A 173 -6.74 14.58 3.57
C THR A 173 -6.83 13.28 4.37
N SER A 174 -8.01 12.64 4.41
CA SER A 174 -8.17 11.28 4.96
C SER A 174 -9.17 10.49 4.11
N LEU A 175 -8.62 9.60 3.27
CA LEU A 175 -9.35 8.60 2.48
C LEU A 175 -9.42 7.25 3.20
N ASP A 176 -9.08 7.22 4.49
CA ASP A 176 -9.20 6.04 5.34
C ASP A 176 -10.67 5.54 5.44
N PHE A 177 -11.63 6.30 4.88
CA PHE A 177 -13.06 6.02 4.95
C PHE A 177 -13.68 5.54 3.64
N VAL A 178 -12.92 5.42 2.54
CA VAL A 178 -13.46 4.96 1.25
C VAL A 178 -12.55 3.96 0.55
N TYR A 179 -13.14 3.12 -0.29
CA TYR A 179 -12.42 2.24 -1.21
C TYR A 179 -13.19 2.08 -2.52
N VAL A 180 -12.47 1.77 -3.60
CA VAL A 180 -13.05 1.60 -4.93
C VAL A 180 -13.06 0.13 -5.30
N THR A 181 -14.18 -0.34 -5.86
CA THR A 181 -14.30 -1.68 -6.44
C THR A 181 -14.67 -1.58 -7.91
N PHE A 182 -14.28 -2.59 -8.68
CA PHE A 182 -14.57 -2.67 -10.11
C PHE A 182 -15.56 -3.81 -10.39
N PRO A 183 -16.24 -3.80 -11.55
CA PRO A 183 -17.14 -4.87 -11.96
C PRO A 183 -16.44 -6.22 -11.96
N LYS A 184 -17.21 -7.28 -11.67
CA LYS A 184 -16.66 -8.62 -11.54
C LYS A 184 -16.05 -9.11 -12.85
N GLU A 185 -16.61 -8.71 -13.98
CA GLU A 185 -16.14 -9.04 -15.31
C GLU A 185 -14.71 -8.54 -15.55
N VAL A 186 -14.40 -7.33 -15.06
CA VAL A 186 -13.06 -6.73 -15.12
C VAL A 186 -12.11 -7.47 -14.19
N THR A 187 -12.53 -7.72 -12.95
CA THR A 187 -11.68 -8.36 -11.95
C THR A 187 -11.39 -9.83 -12.27
N ASP A 188 -12.34 -10.56 -12.86
CA ASP A 188 -12.17 -11.94 -13.30
C ASP A 188 -11.15 -12.04 -14.45
N VAL A 189 -11.14 -11.09 -15.39
CA VAL A 189 -10.15 -11.02 -16.49
C VAL A 189 -8.75 -10.72 -15.96
N LEU A 190 -8.66 -9.87 -14.95
CA LEU A 190 -7.42 -9.45 -14.32
C LEU A 190 -7.00 -10.37 -13.16
N ALA A 191 -7.69 -11.49 -12.95
CA ALA A 191 -7.39 -12.41 -11.85
C ALA A 191 -5.94 -12.92 -11.94
N GLY A 192 -5.14 -12.58 -10.92
CA GLY A 192 -3.71 -12.89 -10.85
C GLY A 192 -2.79 -11.90 -11.57
N ALA A 193 -3.32 -10.76 -12.07
CA ALA A 193 -2.50 -9.63 -12.48
C ALA A 193 -1.79 -9.02 -11.25
N GLY A 194 -0.54 -8.61 -11.44
CA GLY A 194 0.28 -8.05 -10.35
C GLY A 194 0.88 -9.08 -9.37
N GLN A 195 0.52 -10.36 -9.48
CA GLN A 195 1.15 -11.46 -8.73
C GLN A 195 2.40 -11.96 -9.46
N SER A 196 3.46 -12.31 -8.72
CA SER A 196 4.65 -12.92 -9.31
C SER A 196 4.32 -14.28 -9.93
N LEU A 197 4.98 -14.64 -11.04
CA LEU A 197 4.77 -15.93 -11.72
C LEU A 197 5.00 -17.11 -10.76
N ARG A 198 6.04 -17.03 -9.92
CA ARG A 198 6.37 -18.05 -8.91
C ARG A 198 5.24 -18.19 -7.90
N ARG A 199 4.71 -17.08 -7.40
CA ARG A 199 3.61 -17.08 -6.42
C ARG A 199 2.30 -17.62 -7.02
N ARG A 200 1.99 -17.23 -8.27
CA ARG A 200 0.85 -17.79 -9.00
C ARG A 200 0.96 -19.30 -9.15
N MET A 201 2.15 -19.83 -9.46
CA MET A 201 2.38 -21.28 -9.54
C MET A 201 2.29 -21.98 -8.17
N ALA A 202 2.69 -21.31 -7.08
CA ALA A 202 2.58 -21.86 -5.72
C ALA A 202 1.12 -21.92 -5.23
N LEU A 203 0.32 -20.90 -5.55
CA LEU A 203 -1.09 -20.82 -5.16
C LEU A 203 -2.01 -21.68 -6.04
N LYS A 204 -1.65 -21.90 -7.30
CA LYS A 204 -2.39 -22.72 -8.26
C LYS A 204 -1.43 -23.70 -8.98
N PRO A 205 -0.89 -24.72 -8.28
CA PRO A 205 -0.10 -25.75 -8.95
C PRO A 205 -1.00 -26.42 -9.99
N ARG A 206 -0.52 -26.53 -11.23
CA ARG A 206 -1.26 -27.20 -12.31
C ARG A 206 -1.69 -28.58 -11.80
N ALA A 207 -3.00 -28.81 -11.71
CA ALA A 207 -3.59 -30.12 -11.46
C ALA A 207 -3.37 -31.04 -12.67
#